data_AF-A0A7L2GXS0-F1
#
_entry.id   AF-A0A7L2GXS0-F1
#
_cell.length_a   1.000
_cell.length_b   1.000
_cell.length_c   1.000
_cell.angle_alpha   90.00
_cell.angle_beta   90.00
_cell.angle_gamma   90.00
#
_symmetry.space_group_name_H-M   'P 1'
#
loop_
_entity.id
_entity.type
_entity.pdbx_description
1 polymer ?
#
loop_
_entity_poly.entity_id
_entity_poly.type
_entity_poly.pdbx_seq_one_letter_code
_entity_poly.pdbx_strand_id
1 'polypeptide(L)'
;GSELGNWALGHWTEEGYDLFENFPDLASALWAAEERKLVPHKFPNNHIPIPEHYLAEDATVAVETRAVMAWMDKNPFVLGANLQGGEKLVSYPFDTARPVSETPAAAPRRPDDYEDDNPELQETPDHAIFRWLAISYASAHLTMTETFRGGCHTQDMTNAMGIVQGAKWHPRAGSMNDFSYLHTNCLELSIYLGCDKFPHESELQQEWENNKESLLTFMEQVHRGIKGLVTDQQGEPIANATIVVGGINHNIKTASGGDYWRILNPGEYRVLARAEGYNPSVKTCSVFYDIGATQCNFVLSRSNWKRIREIMAMNGNRPIRRVVPGRPMTPRERMRLRMRL
;
A
#
# COMPACT_ATOMS: atom_id res chain seq x y z
N GLY A 1 -6.14 -21.85 -30.10
CA GLY A 1 -6.86 -20.82 -29.35
C GLY A 1 -7.76 -21.46 -28.32
N SER A 2 -8.35 -20.64 -27.47
CA SER A 2 -9.36 -20.99 -26.46
C SER A 2 -10.51 -21.87 -26.97
N GLU A 3 -10.78 -21.84 -28.27
CA GLU A 3 -11.73 -22.69 -28.99
C GLU A 3 -11.56 -24.22 -28.77
N LEU A 4 -10.39 -24.66 -28.28
CA LEU A 4 -10.04 -26.07 -28.13
C LEU A 4 -9.87 -26.53 -26.67
N GLY A 5 -10.11 -25.66 -25.67
CA GLY A 5 -9.87 -25.95 -24.26
C GLY A 5 -10.97 -25.44 -23.32
N ASN A 6 -11.05 -26.00 -22.11
CA ASN A 6 -11.90 -25.43 -21.06
C ASN A 6 -11.27 -24.12 -20.56
N TRP A 7 -12.09 -23.09 -20.32
CA TRP A 7 -11.70 -21.74 -19.88
C TRP A 7 -10.80 -21.68 -18.63
N ALA A 8 -10.86 -22.73 -17.81
CA ALA A 8 -10.11 -22.82 -16.56
C ALA A 8 -8.96 -23.84 -16.62
N LEU A 9 -8.74 -24.49 -17.78
CA LEU A 9 -7.64 -25.44 -17.95
C LEU A 9 -6.30 -24.69 -17.85
N GLY A 10 -5.44 -25.14 -16.93
CA GLY A 10 -4.15 -24.51 -16.67
C GLY A 10 -4.20 -23.25 -15.80
N HIS A 11 -5.36 -22.92 -15.21
CA HIS A 11 -5.49 -21.78 -14.29
C HIS A 11 -4.85 -22.05 -12.92
N TRP A 12 -5.04 -23.25 -12.38
CA TRP A 12 -4.46 -23.66 -11.09
C TRP A 12 -3.10 -24.32 -11.27
N THR A 13 -2.27 -24.28 -10.21
CA THR A 13 -1.03 -25.06 -10.13
C THR A 13 -1.31 -26.57 -10.16
N GLU A 14 -0.25 -27.38 -10.27
CA GLU A 14 -0.36 -28.85 -10.20
C GLU A 14 -1.01 -29.32 -8.89
N GLU A 15 -0.76 -28.59 -7.79
CA GLU A 15 -1.34 -28.83 -6.46
C GLU A 15 -2.75 -28.24 -6.27
N GLY A 16 -3.28 -27.54 -7.29
CA GLY A 16 -4.63 -26.98 -7.26
C GLY A 16 -4.75 -25.58 -6.65
N TYR A 17 -3.65 -24.84 -6.52
CA TYR A 17 -3.70 -23.45 -6.00
C TYR A 17 -4.05 -22.46 -7.11
N ASP A 18 -4.92 -21.51 -6.79
CA ASP A 18 -5.04 -20.27 -7.56
C ASP A 18 -4.02 -19.29 -7.01
N LEU A 19 -2.94 -19.04 -7.77
CA LEU A 19 -1.84 -18.18 -7.32
C LEU A 19 -2.30 -16.74 -7.04
N PHE A 20 -3.34 -16.26 -7.72
CA PHE A 20 -3.84 -14.91 -7.52
C PHE A 20 -4.58 -14.75 -6.19
N GLU A 21 -5.07 -15.83 -5.59
CA GLU A 21 -5.80 -15.85 -4.30
C GLU A 21 -5.01 -16.56 -3.18
N ASN A 22 -3.75 -16.93 -3.41
CA ASN A 22 -2.94 -17.70 -2.46
C ASN A 22 -2.03 -16.84 -1.56
N PHE A 23 -2.09 -15.50 -1.63
CA PHE A 23 -1.32 -14.62 -0.77
C PHE A 23 -1.97 -14.45 0.62
N PRO A 24 -1.21 -14.06 1.67
CA PRO A 24 -1.79 -13.80 2.97
C PRO A 24 -2.87 -12.72 2.91
N ASP A 25 -4.04 -12.98 3.49
CA ASP A 25 -5.08 -11.97 3.66
C ASP A 25 -4.70 -10.97 4.77
N LEU A 26 -3.99 -9.91 4.37
CA LEU A 26 -3.60 -8.81 5.26
C LEU A 26 -4.71 -7.76 5.40
N ALA A 27 -5.66 -7.71 4.45
CA ALA A 27 -6.74 -6.72 4.45
C ALA A 27 -7.73 -6.98 5.59
N SER A 28 -8.14 -8.22 5.80
CA SER A 28 -8.99 -8.60 6.93
C SER A 28 -8.35 -8.29 8.29
N ALA A 29 -7.05 -8.54 8.41
CA ALA A 29 -6.29 -8.19 9.61
C ALA A 29 -6.24 -6.68 9.86
N LEU A 30 -6.03 -5.89 8.79
CA LEU A 30 -6.06 -4.44 8.85
C LEU A 30 -7.44 -3.92 9.30
N TRP A 31 -8.54 -4.40 8.72
CA TRP A 31 -9.88 -3.95 9.09
C TRP A 31 -10.22 -4.25 10.54
N ALA A 32 -9.88 -5.45 11.04
CA ALA A 32 -10.07 -5.81 12.43
C ALA A 32 -9.25 -4.90 13.38
N ALA A 33 -8.05 -4.48 12.94
CA ALA A 33 -7.23 -3.55 13.69
C ALA A 33 -7.77 -2.12 13.66
N GLU A 34 -8.32 -1.66 12.53
CA GLU A 34 -8.98 -0.36 12.40
C GLU A 34 -10.23 -0.25 13.27
N GLU A 35 -11.08 -1.26 13.27
CA GLU A 35 -12.29 -1.32 14.10
C GLU A 35 -11.95 -1.18 15.59
N ARG A 36 -10.83 -1.79 16.00
CA ARG A 36 -10.28 -1.70 17.37
C ARG A 36 -9.44 -0.45 17.62
N LYS A 37 -9.35 0.48 16.65
CA LYS A 37 -8.56 1.73 16.73
C LYS A 37 -7.09 1.50 17.07
N LEU A 38 -6.51 0.44 16.50
CA LEU A 38 -5.12 0.04 16.73
C LEU A 38 -4.15 0.65 15.69
N VAL A 39 -4.65 1.09 14.54
CA VAL A 39 -3.84 1.65 13.44
C VAL A 39 -3.58 3.15 13.66
N PRO A 40 -2.35 3.68 13.41
CA PRO A 40 -1.12 2.98 13.05
C PRO A 40 -0.23 2.62 14.27
N HIS A 41 -0.71 2.86 15.50
CA HIS A 41 0.14 2.88 16.70
C HIS A 41 0.45 1.50 17.29
N LYS A 42 -0.51 0.58 17.24
CA LYS A 42 -0.40 -0.81 17.72
C LYS A 42 -0.42 -1.82 16.59
N PHE A 43 -0.95 -1.43 15.44
CA PHE A 43 -0.95 -2.22 14.21
C PHE A 43 -0.46 -1.31 13.07
N PRO A 44 0.49 -1.76 12.24
CA PRO A 44 1.07 -0.90 11.22
C PRO A 44 0.09 -0.68 10.05
N ASN A 45 0.16 0.50 9.42
CA ASN A 45 -0.63 0.84 8.22
C ASN A 45 0.13 0.59 6.90
N ASN A 46 1.26 -0.11 6.97
CA ASN A 46 2.18 -0.48 5.88
C ASN A 46 3.11 -1.59 6.39
N HIS A 47 3.67 -2.40 5.51
CA HIS A 47 4.53 -3.54 5.90
C HIS A 47 3.93 -4.36 7.04
N ILE A 48 2.65 -4.72 6.91
CA ILE A 48 1.96 -5.61 7.85
C ILE A 48 2.69 -6.95 7.80
N PRO A 49 3.20 -7.49 8.93
CA PRO A 49 3.97 -8.73 8.92
C PRO A 49 3.14 -9.90 8.38
N ILE A 50 3.79 -10.79 7.62
CA ILE A 50 3.18 -12.05 7.19
C ILE A 50 2.86 -12.89 8.44
N PRO A 51 1.65 -13.46 8.56
CA PRO A 51 1.29 -14.32 9.67
C PRO A 51 2.23 -15.54 9.78
N GLU A 52 2.65 -15.90 11.00
CA GLU A 52 3.60 -17.00 11.23
C GLU A 52 3.12 -18.34 10.62
N HIS A 53 1.81 -18.61 10.67
CA HIS A 53 1.24 -19.82 10.08
C HIS A 53 1.39 -19.87 8.55
N TYR A 54 1.54 -18.74 7.86
CA TYR A 54 1.80 -18.68 6.43
C TYR A 54 3.27 -19.01 6.10
N LEU A 55 4.16 -18.81 7.07
CA LEU A 55 5.60 -19.09 6.96
C LEU A 55 5.96 -20.52 7.34
N ALA A 56 5.02 -21.28 7.92
CA ALA A 56 5.24 -22.67 8.28
C ALA A 56 5.47 -23.55 7.04
N GLU A 57 6.28 -24.60 7.18
CA GLU A 57 6.60 -25.54 6.09
C GLU A 57 5.37 -26.32 5.60
N ASP A 58 4.41 -26.57 6.49
CA ASP A 58 3.15 -27.29 6.24
C ASP A 58 1.98 -26.36 5.84
N ALA A 59 2.23 -25.06 5.69
CA ALA A 59 1.20 -24.11 5.27
C ALA A 59 0.77 -24.35 3.82
N THR A 60 -0.53 -24.20 3.54
CA THR A 60 -1.15 -24.32 2.21
C THR A 60 -0.83 -23.13 1.31
N VAL A 61 0.45 -22.96 1.00
CA VAL A 61 1.00 -21.86 0.21
C VAL A 61 1.83 -22.44 -0.91
N ALA A 62 1.48 -22.10 -2.14
CA ALA A 62 2.17 -22.50 -3.35
C ALA A 62 3.64 -22.04 -3.35
N VAL A 63 4.51 -22.83 -3.97
CA VAL A 63 5.94 -22.54 -4.03
C VAL A 63 6.23 -21.26 -4.82
N GLU A 64 5.41 -20.97 -5.83
CA GLU A 64 5.42 -19.74 -6.62
C GLU A 64 5.07 -18.53 -5.76
N THR A 65 4.01 -18.62 -4.96
CA THR A 65 3.62 -17.56 -4.03
C THR A 65 4.73 -17.26 -3.04
N ARG A 66 5.36 -18.29 -2.46
CA ARG A 66 6.53 -18.11 -1.57
C ARG A 66 7.70 -17.43 -2.29
N ALA A 67 7.97 -17.81 -3.54
CA ALA A 67 9.04 -17.22 -4.34
C ALA A 67 8.77 -15.74 -4.66
N VAL A 68 7.52 -15.40 -5.02
CA VAL A 68 7.10 -14.01 -5.29
C VAL A 68 7.17 -13.16 -4.02
N MET A 69 6.69 -13.67 -2.88
CA MET A 69 6.80 -12.96 -1.59
C MET A 69 8.27 -12.66 -1.24
N ALA A 70 9.16 -13.65 -1.36
CA ALA A 70 10.59 -13.46 -1.11
C ALA A 70 11.24 -12.49 -2.12
N TRP A 71 10.77 -12.48 -3.37
CA TRP A 71 11.23 -11.56 -4.40
C TRP A 71 10.80 -10.11 -4.12
N MET A 72 9.55 -9.93 -3.66
CA MET A 72 8.99 -8.66 -3.24
C MET A 72 9.70 -8.09 -1.99
N ASP A 73 10.09 -8.93 -1.03
CA ASP A 73 10.87 -8.51 0.14
C ASP A 73 12.29 -8.08 -0.21
N LYS A 74 12.90 -8.75 -1.19
CA LYS A 74 14.30 -8.53 -1.56
C LYS A 74 14.51 -7.24 -2.35
N ASN A 75 13.52 -6.82 -3.14
CA ASN A 75 13.64 -5.69 -4.06
C ASN A 75 12.69 -4.56 -3.66
N PRO A 76 13.14 -3.30 -3.63
CA PRO A 76 12.29 -2.17 -3.28
C PRO A 76 11.37 -1.78 -4.44
N PHE A 77 10.41 -2.64 -4.79
CA PHE A 77 9.41 -2.35 -5.82
C PHE A 77 8.56 -1.14 -5.41
N VAL A 78 8.25 -0.29 -6.39
CA VAL A 78 7.51 0.97 -6.20
C VAL A 78 6.18 0.93 -6.94
N LEU A 79 6.19 0.43 -8.17
CA LEU A 79 5.03 0.25 -9.03
C LEU A 79 5.13 -1.13 -9.67
N GLY A 80 4.02 -1.86 -9.67
CA GLY A 80 3.89 -3.19 -10.26
C GLY A 80 2.56 -3.33 -11.01
N ALA A 81 2.50 -4.30 -11.91
CA ALA A 81 1.25 -4.74 -12.49
C ALA A 81 1.33 -6.24 -12.77
N ASN A 82 0.25 -6.96 -12.47
CA ASN A 82 0.05 -8.33 -12.93
C ASN A 82 -0.93 -8.35 -14.09
N LEU A 83 -0.57 -9.13 -15.11
CA LEU A 83 -1.32 -9.21 -16.36
C LEU A 83 -2.22 -10.44 -16.30
N GLN A 84 -3.50 -10.23 -16.58
CA GLN A 84 -4.57 -11.20 -16.51
C GLN A 84 -5.34 -11.22 -17.84
N GLY A 85 -6.15 -12.27 -18.03
CA GLY A 85 -7.04 -12.41 -19.18
C GLY A 85 -8.45 -12.83 -18.75
N GLY A 86 -9.40 -12.70 -19.66
CA GLY A 86 -10.80 -13.07 -19.43
C GLY A 86 -11.73 -11.88 -19.16
N GLU A 87 -11.20 -10.67 -19.14
CA GLU A 87 -11.96 -9.43 -19.17
C GLU A 87 -11.07 -8.35 -19.81
N LYS A 88 -11.60 -7.15 -20.05
CA LYS A 88 -10.82 -6.03 -20.60
C LYS A 88 -10.99 -4.77 -19.76
N LEU A 89 -10.19 -4.64 -18.71
CA LEU A 89 -10.23 -3.53 -17.76
C LEU A 89 -8.96 -3.50 -16.89
N VAL A 90 -8.75 -2.40 -16.16
CA VAL A 90 -7.75 -2.31 -15.10
C VAL A 90 -8.43 -2.32 -13.74
N SER A 91 -8.07 -3.30 -12.91
CA SER A 91 -8.54 -3.42 -11.54
C SER A 91 -7.50 -2.87 -10.55
N TYR A 92 -7.96 -2.05 -9.60
CA TYR A 92 -7.12 -1.45 -8.56
C TYR A 92 -7.61 -1.79 -7.14
N PRO A 93 -6.71 -1.79 -6.14
CA PRO A 93 -7.03 -2.14 -4.76
C PRO A 93 -8.13 -1.28 -4.10
N PHE A 94 -8.79 -1.79 -3.06
CA PHE A 94 -8.68 -3.15 -2.53
C PHE A 94 -9.42 -4.18 -3.38
N ASP A 95 -8.90 -5.40 -3.43
CA ASP A 95 -9.60 -6.58 -3.96
C ASP A 95 -10.50 -7.24 -2.90
N THR A 96 -10.08 -7.20 -1.64
CA THR A 96 -10.87 -7.76 -0.53
C THR A 96 -11.99 -6.78 -0.17
N ALA A 97 -13.24 -7.26 -0.09
CA ALA A 97 -14.37 -6.45 0.39
C ALA A 97 -14.44 -6.40 1.92
N ARG A 98 -14.60 -5.20 2.47
CA ARG A 98 -14.77 -5.02 3.92
C ARG A 98 -16.11 -5.62 4.37
N PRO A 99 -16.15 -6.43 5.44
CA PRO A 99 -17.41 -6.90 5.99
C PRO A 99 -18.25 -5.70 6.47
N VAL A 100 -19.51 -5.64 6.05
CA VAL A 100 -20.45 -4.60 6.46
C VAL A 100 -20.71 -4.77 7.96
N SER A 101 -20.45 -3.71 8.74
CA SER A 101 -20.76 -3.73 10.17
C SER A 101 -22.28 -3.70 10.37
N GLU A 102 -22.87 -4.79 10.87
CA GLU A 102 -24.28 -4.88 11.25
C GLU A 102 -24.62 -4.08 12.52
N THR A 103 -24.19 -2.82 12.62
CA THR A 103 -24.65 -1.92 13.68
C THR A 103 -25.91 -1.17 13.22
N PRO A 104 -27.10 -1.40 13.84
CA PRO A 104 -28.35 -0.72 13.47
C PRO A 104 -28.41 0.69 14.06
N ALA A 105 -27.53 1.60 13.60
CA ALA A 105 -27.46 2.96 14.11
C ALA A 105 -27.29 4.06 13.04
N ALA A 106 -27.44 3.74 11.75
CA ALA A 106 -27.59 4.77 10.73
C ALA A 106 -29.06 5.20 10.65
N ALA A 107 -29.34 6.48 10.93
CA ALA A 107 -30.65 7.09 10.76
C ALA A 107 -31.17 6.89 9.31
N PRO A 108 -32.49 6.79 9.09
CA PRO A 108 -33.03 6.61 7.74
C PRO A 108 -32.58 7.78 6.84
N ARG A 109 -31.85 7.45 5.76
CA ARG A 109 -31.41 8.40 4.74
C ARG A 109 -32.63 8.96 4.00
N ARG A 110 -32.53 10.22 3.55
CA ARG A 110 -33.61 10.91 2.83
C ARG A 110 -33.81 10.26 1.46
N PRO A 111 -35.03 10.25 0.91
CA PRO A 111 -35.36 9.51 -0.31
C PRO A 111 -34.79 10.08 -1.61
N ASP A 112 -33.90 11.08 -1.58
CA ASP A 112 -33.49 11.84 -2.76
C ASP A 112 -32.07 11.50 -3.27
N ASP A 113 -31.33 10.61 -2.60
CA ASP A 113 -30.00 10.15 -3.03
C ASP A 113 -30.10 8.85 -3.86
N TYR A 114 -30.61 8.94 -5.10
CA TYR A 114 -30.71 7.82 -6.05
C TYR A 114 -29.41 7.53 -6.83
N GLU A 115 -28.23 7.81 -6.28
CA GLU A 115 -26.95 7.53 -6.95
C GLU A 115 -25.97 6.62 -6.17
N ASP A 116 -26.29 6.18 -4.96
CA ASP A 116 -25.34 5.40 -4.13
C ASP A 116 -25.98 4.17 -3.47
N ASP A 117 -26.46 3.24 -4.29
CA ASP A 117 -27.00 1.94 -3.88
C ASP A 117 -25.90 0.88 -3.67
N ASN A 118 -24.66 1.26 -3.30
CA ASN A 118 -23.61 0.29 -3.00
C ASN A 118 -23.06 0.49 -1.57
N PRO A 119 -23.08 -0.54 -0.70
CA PRO A 119 -22.63 -0.41 0.68
C PRO A 119 -21.16 0.03 0.73
N GLU A 120 -20.91 1.20 1.33
CA GLU A 120 -19.62 1.80 1.71
C GLU A 120 -18.37 1.02 1.26
N LEU A 121 -18.07 1.06 -0.05
CA LEU A 121 -16.83 0.50 -0.58
C LEU A 121 -15.67 1.33 -0.05
N GLN A 122 -14.86 0.75 0.84
CA GLN A 122 -13.74 1.45 1.44
C GLN A 122 -12.65 1.68 0.41
N GLU A 123 -12.39 2.95 0.13
CA GLU A 123 -11.25 3.40 -0.66
C GLU A 123 -9.95 3.16 0.11
N THR A 124 -8.88 2.77 -0.62
CA THR A 124 -7.52 2.78 -0.08
C THR A 124 -7.12 4.21 0.31
N PRO A 125 -6.21 4.41 1.28
CA PRO A 125 -5.64 5.74 1.55
C PRO A 125 -5.01 6.40 0.30
N ASP A 126 -4.56 5.59 -0.67
CA ASP A 126 -3.96 6.01 -1.95
C ASP A 126 -4.95 5.96 -3.14
N HIS A 127 -6.27 6.02 -2.90
CA HIS A 127 -7.28 5.79 -3.94
C HIS A 127 -7.12 6.72 -5.15
N ALA A 128 -6.84 8.00 -4.91
CA ALA A 128 -6.66 8.98 -5.98
C ALA A 128 -5.46 8.67 -6.89
N ILE A 129 -4.37 8.10 -6.35
CA ILE A 129 -3.22 7.72 -7.17
C ILE A 129 -3.45 6.37 -7.85
N PHE A 130 -4.10 5.40 -7.19
CA PHE A 130 -4.48 4.14 -7.84
C PHE A 130 -5.39 4.37 -9.05
N ARG A 131 -6.40 5.24 -8.94
CA ARG A 131 -7.24 5.62 -10.07
C ARG A 131 -6.45 6.30 -11.19
N TRP A 132 -5.53 7.20 -10.85
CA TRP A 132 -4.66 7.82 -11.86
C TRP A 132 -3.83 6.78 -12.61
N LEU A 133 -3.18 5.86 -11.88
CA LEU A 133 -2.37 4.79 -12.46
C LEU A 133 -3.21 3.88 -13.37
N ALA A 134 -4.40 3.48 -12.92
CA ALA A 134 -5.31 2.66 -13.71
C ALA A 134 -5.77 3.39 -14.99
N ILE A 135 -6.17 4.67 -14.88
CA ILE A 135 -6.56 5.49 -16.02
C ILE A 135 -5.39 5.62 -17.01
N SER A 136 -4.16 5.84 -16.52
CA SER A 136 -2.99 6.01 -17.40
C SER A 136 -2.77 4.82 -18.33
N TYR A 137 -3.00 3.60 -17.85
CA TYR A 137 -2.94 2.40 -18.68
C TYR A 137 -4.16 2.29 -19.60
N ALA A 138 -5.36 2.39 -19.03
CA ALA A 138 -6.62 2.16 -19.75
C ALA A 138 -6.83 3.18 -20.89
N SER A 139 -6.52 4.46 -20.68
CA SER A 139 -6.67 5.50 -21.70
C SER A 139 -5.66 5.40 -22.84
N ALA A 140 -4.49 4.82 -22.58
CA ALA A 140 -3.47 4.57 -23.59
C ALA A 140 -3.75 3.28 -24.39
N HIS A 141 -4.64 2.41 -23.89
CA HIS A 141 -4.97 1.15 -24.54
C HIS A 141 -5.95 1.39 -25.66
N LEU A 142 -5.66 0.88 -26.86
CA LEU A 142 -6.44 1.22 -28.06
C LEU A 142 -7.93 0.93 -27.95
N THR A 143 -8.31 -0.15 -27.25
CA THR A 143 -9.70 -0.62 -27.21
C THR A 143 -10.32 -0.66 -25.81
N MET A 144 -9.60 -0.33 -24.74
CA MET A 144 -10.09 -0.57 -23.35
C MET A 144 -11.14 0.45 -22.92
N THR A 145 -11.10 1.66 -23.49
CA THR A 145 -12.03 2.76 -23.21
C THR A 145 -13.11 2.92 -24.29
N GLU A 146 -13.22 1.98 -25.22
CA GLU A 146 -14.25 1.98 -26.27
C GLU A 146 -15.63 1.69 -25.69
N THR A 147 -16.48 2.72 -25.61
CA THR A 147 -17.80 2.66 -24.94
C THR A 147 -18.86 1.81 -25.65
N PHE A 148 -18.65 1.49 -26.94
CA PHE A 148 -19.55 0.66 -27.74
C PHE A 148 -19.24 -0.83 -27.64
N ARG A 149 -18.04 -1.19 -27.13
CA ARG A 149 -17.71 -2.57 -26.77
C ARG A 149 -18.02 -2.73 -25.28
N GLY A 150 -19.14 -3.38 -24.96
CA GLY A 150 -19.46 -3.72 -23.57
C GLY A 150 -18.41 -4.63 -22.92
N GLY A 151 -18.63 -5.01 -21.67
CA GLY A 151 -17.82 -6.02 -20.99
C GLY A 151 -17.80 -7.36 -21.75
N CYS A 152 -16.76 -8.16 -21.54
CA CYS A 152 -16.59 -9.43 -22.24
C CYS A 152 -17.72 -10.42 -21.93
N HIS A 153 -18.05 -10.56 -20.64
CA HIS A 153 -19.02 -11.55 -20.16
C HIS A 153 -20.20 -10.95 -19.40
N THR A 154 -20.04 -9.77 -18.83
CA THR A 154 -21.07 -9.07 -18.03
C THR A 154 -21.33 -7.67 -18.58
N GLN A 155 -22.33 -6.99 -18.01
CA GLN A 155 -22.48 -5.55 -18.23
C GLN A 155 -21.17 -4.84 -17.87
N ASP A 156 -20.86 -3.77 -18.60
CA ASP A 156 -19.68 -2.95 -18.34
C ASP A 156 -19.79 -2.29 -16.96
N MET A 157 -18.99 -2.80 -16.01
CA MET A 157 -18.91 -2.27 -14.64
C MET A 157 -17.95 -1.08 -14.52
N THR A 158 -17.25 -0.73 -15.60
CA THR A 158 -16.25 0.34 -15.62
C THR A 158 -16.85 1.71 -15.92
N ASN A 159 -18.16 1.77 -16.25
CA ASN A 159 -18.84 2.97 -16.73
C ASN A 159 -18.06 3.63 -17.88
N ALA A 160 -17.62 2.84 -18.86
CA ALA A 160 -16.82 3.29 -20.00
C ALA A 160 -15.43 3.88 -19.68
N MET A 161 -14.95 3.82 -18.43
CA MET A 161 -13.61 4.30 -18.07
C MET A 161 -12.52 3.24 -18.22
N GLY A 162 -12.89 1.96 -18.41
CA GLY A 162 -11.94 0.85 -18.50
C GLY A 162 -11.23 0.53 -17.18
N ILE A 163 -11.72 1.06 -16.05
CA ILE A 163 -11.15 0.84 -14.71
C ILE A 163 -12.23 0.44 -13.70
N VAL A 164 -11.86 -0.37 -12.70
CA VAL A 164 -12.78 -0.78 -11.63
C VAL A 164 -12.03 -1.05 -10.33
N GLN A 165 -12.66 -0.82 -9.18
CA GLN A 165 -12.12 -1.27 -7.90
C GLN A 165 -12.31 -2.79 -7.78
N GLY A 166 -11.28 -3.51 -7.34
CA GLY A 166 -11.30 -4.97 -7.23
C GLY A 166 -12.49 -5.53 -6.45
N ALA A 167 -12.67 -5.04 -5.22
CA ALA A 167 -13.76 -5.44 -4.32
C ALA A 167 -15.16 -5.13 -4.88
N LYS A 168 -15.28 -4.09 -5.72
CA LYS A 168 -16.55 -3.72 -6.37
C LYS A 168 -16.92 -4.70 -7.48
N TRP A 169 -15.91 -5.21 -8.20
CA TRP A 169 -16.12 -6.08 -9.34
C TRP A 169 -16.27 -7.54 -8.92
N HIS A 170 -15.24 -8.09 -8.28
CA HIS A 170 -15.22 -9.47 -7.79
C HIS A 170 -14.37 -9.54 -6.51
N PRO A 171 -15.02 -9.48 -5.33
CA PRO A 171 -14.31 -9.45 -4.07
C PRO A 171 -13.59 -10.77 -3.82
N ARG A 172 -12.29 -10.69 -3.51
CA ARG A 172 -11.42 -11.84 -3.25
C ARG A 172 -10.47 -11.50 -2.11
N ALA A 173 -10.27 -12.46 -1.21
CA ALA A 173 -9.27 -12.35 -0.16
C ALA A 173 -7.96 -13.01 -0.61
N GLY A 174 -6.84 -12.58 -0.03
CA GLY A 174 -5.53 -13.16 -0.32
C GLY A 174 -5.01 -12.81 -1.72
N SER A 175 -5.35 -11.62 -2.23
CA SER A 175 -4.88 -11.18 -3.54
C SER A 175 -3.43 -10.70 -3.52
N MET A 176 -2.72 -10.90 -4.63
CA MET A 176 -1.36 -10.37 -4.80
C MET A 176 -1.32 -8.83 -4.73
N ASN A 177 -2.34 -8.14 -5.24
CA ASN A 177 -2.39 -6.68 -5.21
C ASN A 177 -2.48 -6.14 -3.78
N ASP A 178 -3.43 -6.68 -3.00
CA ASP A 178 -3.64 -6.27 -1.62
C ASP A 178 -2.39 -6.60 -0.79
N PHE A 179 -1.78 -7.77 -1.02
CA PHE A 179 -0.50 -8.13 -0.39
C PHE A 179 0.62 -7.16 -0.73
N SER A 180 0.82 -6.84 -2.02
CA SER A 180 1.85 -5.89 -2.46
C SER A 180 1.68 -4.53 -1.75
N TYR A 181 0.46 -4.00 -1.74
CA TYR A 181 0.18 -2.71 -1.11
C TYR A 181 0.35 -2.75 0.41
N LEU A 182 -0.09 -3.81 1.08
CA LEU A 182 -0.12 -3.88 2.54
C LEU A 182 1.20 -4.35 3.17
N HIS A 183 1.97 -5.19 2.47
CA HIS A 183 3.22 -5.76 2.95
C HIS A 183 4.47 -5.01 2.48
N THR A 184 4.41 -4.29 1.36
CA THR A 184 5.57 -3.63 0.75
C THR A 184 5.32 -2.14 0.51
N ASN A 185 6.23 -1.48 -0.23
CA ASN A 185 6.01 -0.12 -0.75
C ASN A 185 5.30 -0.09 -2.11
N CYS A 186 5.12 -1.25 -2.76
CA CYS A 186 4.75 -1.35 -4.15
C CYS A 186 3.24 -1.16 -4.35
N LEU A 187 2.88 -0.20 -5.20
CA LEU A 187 1.52 -0.03 -5.69
C LEU A 187 1.33 -0.99 -6.88
N GLU A 188 0.47 -1.99 -6.72
CA GLU A 188 0.22 -2.97 -7.77
C GLU A 188 -1.21 -2.89 -8.31
N LEU A 189 -1.35 -3.09 -9.64
CA LEU A 189 -2.61 -3.18 -10.36
C LEU A 189 -2.78 -4.56 -10.99
N SER A 190 -4.03 -4.99 -11.19
CA SER A 190 -4.35 -6.11 -12.09
C SER A 190 -4.87 -5.60 -13.41
N ILE A 191 -4.22 -5.98 -14.49
CA ILE A 191 -4.54 -5.51 -15.85
C ILE A 191 -5.11 -6.68 -16.63
N TYR A 192 -6.40 -6.61 -16.97
CA TYR A 192 -7.07 -7.60 -17.78
C TYR A 192 -6.99 -7.15 -19.24
N LEU A 193 -6.18 -7.85 -20.03
CA LEU A 193 -5.75 -7.40 -21.36
C LEU A 193 -6.82 -7.61 -22.44
N GLY A 194 -7.68 -8.61 -22.26
CA GLY A 194 -8.67 -8.99 -23.26
C GLY A 194 -9.57 -10.13 -22.84
N CYS A 195 -10.67 -10.28 -23.59
CA CYS A 195 -11.69 -11.29 -23.34
C CYS A 195 -11.14 -12.70 -23.57
N ASP A 196 -10.38 -12.95 -24.63
CA ASP A 196 -9.82 -14.27 -24.83
C ASP A 196 -8.60 -14.48 -23.93
N LYS A 197 -8.68 -15.43 -22.99
CA LYS A 197 -7.56 -15.83 -22.13
C LYS A 197 -6.42 -16.49 -22.90
N PHE A 198 -6.72 -17.14 -24.03
CA PHE A 198 -5.76 -17.88 -24.84
C PHE A 198 -6.01 -17.61 -26.34
N PRO A 199 -5.74 -16.37 -26.80
CA PRO A 199 -6.00 -15.95 -28.17
C PRO A 199 -5.18 -16.77 -29.17
N HIS A 200 -5.62 -16.79 -30.44
CA HIS A 200 -4.88 -17.49 -31.48
C HIS A 200 -3.57 -16.74 -31.79
N GLU A 201 -2.52 -17.47 -32.21
CA GLU A 201 -1.19 -16.89 -32.51
C GLU A 201 -1.27 -15.71 -33.51
N SER A 202 -2.21 -15.79 -34.46
CA SER A 202 -2.45 -14.73 -35.45
C SER A 202 -2.93 -13.40 -34.86
N GLU A 203 -3.46 -13.39 -33.64
CA GLU A 203 -3.99 -12.20 -32.97
C GLU A 203 -2.92 -11.52 -32.10
N LEU A 204 -1.83 -12.21 -31.76
CA LEU A 204 -0.80 -11.72 -30.84
C LEU A 204 -0.16 -10.40 -31.28
N GLN A 205 0.04 -10.21 -32.59
CA GLN A 205 0.57 -8.95 -33.12
C GLN A 205 -0.39 -7.79 -32.84
N GLN A 206 -1.69 -8.00 -32.99
CA GLN A 206 -2.68 -6.96 -32.70
C GLN A 206 -2.77 -6.69 -31.20
N GLU A 207 -2.73 -7.72 -30.36
CA GLU A 207 -2.73 -7.55 -28.90
C GLU A 207 -1.50 -6.79 -28.40
N TRP A 208 -0.34 -7.02 -29.02
CA TRP A 208 0.84 -6.21 -28.77
C TRP A 208 0.63 -4.74 -29.12
N GLU A 209 0.15 -4.44 -30.33
CA GLU A 209 -0.09 -3.04 -30.73
C GLU A 209 -1.17 -2.36 -29.86
N ASN A 210 -2.16 -3.12 -29.37
CA ASN A 210 -3.18 -2.61 -28.44
C ASN A 210 -2.60 -2.16 -27.08
N ASN A 211 -1.58 -2.87 -26.59
CA ASN A 211 -1.06 -2.72 -25.22
C ASN A 211 0.30 -1.98 -25.15
N LYS A 212 1.04 -1.89 -26.25
CA LYS A 212 2.41 -1.35 -26.28
C LYS A 212 2.51 0.03 -25.64
N GLU A 213 1.65 0.97 -26.03
CA GLU A 213 1.67 2.33 -25.49
C GLU A 213 1.23 2.38 -24.03
N SER A 214 0.25 1.56 -23.64
CA SER A 214 -0.19 1.42 -22.24
C SER A 214 0.90 0.92 -21.32
N LEU A 215 1.65 -0.10 -21.75
CA LEU A 215 2.76 -0.66 -20.98
C LEU A 215 3.87 0.39 -20.77
N LEU A 216 4.22 1.13 -21.83
CA LEU A 216 5.22 2.21 -21.74
C LEU A 216 4.74 3.34 -20.82
N THR A 217 3.53 3.85 -21.05
CA THR A 217 2.90 4.91 -20.25
C THR A 217 2.83 4.53 -18.77
N PHE A 218 2.49 3.27 -18.47
CA PHE A 218 2.43 2.76 -17.10
C PHE A 218 3.81 2.69 -16.44
N MET A 219 4.82 2.18 -17.14
CA MET A 219 6.20 2.15 -16.63
C MET A 219 6.73 3.56 -16.33
N GLU A 220 6.38 4.56 -17.14
CA GLU A 220 6.74 5.96 -16.90
C GLU A 220 6.12 6.53 -15.61
N GLN A 221 4.97 6.03 -15.17
CA GLN A 221 4.31 6.52 -13.95
C GLN A 221 5.13 6.27 -12.68
N VAL A 222 6.07 5.30 -12.68
CA VAL A 222 6.96 5.04 -11.54
C VAL A 222 7.85 6.25 -11.22
N HIS A 223 8.05 7.15 -12.18
CA HIS A 223 8.83 8.36 -12.04
C HIS A 223 8.01 9.57 -11.57
N ARG A 224 6.81 9.39 -11.01
CA ARG A 224 5.99 10.49 -10.46
C ARG A 224 6.12 10.60 -8.93
N GLY A 225 5.60 11.70 -8.38
CA GLY A 225 5.58 11.94 -6.94
C GLY A 225 6.89 12.50 -6.40
N ILE A 226 7.34 11.97 -5.26
CA ILE A 226 8.57 12.39 -4.59
C ILE A 226 9.53 11.21 -4.41
N LYS A 227 10.82 11.48 -4.44
CA LYS A 227 11.88 10.53 -4.08
C LYS A 227 12.97 11.22 -3.29
N GLY A 228 13.80 10.48 -2.58
CA GLY A 228 14.93 11.09 -1.88
C GLY A 228 15.71 10.10 -1.05
N LEU A 229 16.71 10.61 -0.33
CA LEU A 229 17.45 9.86 0.66
C LEU A 229 17.14 10.37 2.07
N VAL A 230 17.12 9.44 3.03
CA VAL A 230 17.13 9.72 4.45
C VAL A 230 18.52 9.38 4.99
N THR A 231 19.22 10.38 5.49
CA THR A 231 20.57 10.23 6.05
C THR A 231 20.66 10.75 7.48
N ASP A 232 21.72 10.37 8.19
CA ASP A 232 22.07 11.02 9.44
C ASP A 232 22.91 12.29 9.20
N GLN A 233 23.30 12.97 10.28
CA GLN A 233 24.11 14.19 10.22
C GLN A 233 25.53 13.97 9.68
N GLN A 234 25.99 12.72 9.63
CA GLN A 234 27.29 12.33 9.09
C GLN A 234 27.19 11.99 7.60
N GLY A 235 25.97 11.94 7.04
CA GLY A 235 25.71 11.58 5.65
C GLY A 235 25.48 10.08 5.44
N GLU A 236 25.45 9.28 6.51
CA GLU A 236 25.21 7.85 6.40
C GLU A 236 23.73 7.56 6.11
N PRO A 237 23.42 6.66 5.17
CA PRO A 237 22.05 6.33 4.84
C PRO A 237 21.34 5.59 5.99
N ILE A 238 20.06 5.90 6.17
CA ILE A 238 19.22 5.27 7.20
C ILE A 238 18.18 4.37 6.51
N ALA A 239 18.43 3.06 6.55
CA ALA A 239 17.48 2.05 6.10
C ALA A 239 16.27 1.93 7.04
N ASN A 240 15.14 1.44 6.53
CA ASN A 240 13.90 1.22 7.28
C ASN A 240 13.35 2.48 7.99
N ALA A 241 13.73 3.67 7.55
CA ALA A 241 13.10 4.91 7.98
C ALA A 241 11.68 5.01 7.40
N THR A 242 10.71 5.39 8.21
CA THR A 242 9.33 5.60 7.78
C THR A 242 9.15 6.99 7.21
N ILE A 243 8.60 7.09 6.00
CA ILE A 243 8.13 8.33 5.38
C ILE A 243 6.60 8.39 5.52
N VAL A 244 6.12 9.47 6.12
CA VAL A 244 4.70 9.72 6.39
C VAL A 244 4.27 10.94 5.58
N VAL A 245 3.24 10.79 4.76
CA VAL A 245 2.66 11.89 3.97
C VAL A 245 1.39 12.38 4.68
N GLY A 246 1.33 13.67 5.01
CA GLY A 246 0.15 14.26 5.64
C GLY A 246 -1.11 14.06 4.79
N GLY A 247 -2.17 13.56 5.40
CA GLY A 247 -3.46 13.30 4.74
C GLY A 247 -3.59 11.90 4.12
N ILE A 248 -2.51 11.13 4.00
CA ILE A 248 -2.55 9.77 3.46
C ILE A 248 -2.18 8.77 4.56
N ASN A 249 -3.15 7.95 4.97
CA ASN A 249 -2.96 6.94 6.02
C ASN A 249 -2.28 5.65 5.52
N HIS A 250 -1.21 5.79 4.74
CA HIS A 250 -0.38 4.69 4.29
C HIS A 250 1.05 5.21 4.18
N ASN A 251 1.94 4.66 5.00
CA ASN A 251 3.34 5.12 5.05
C ASN A 251 4.22 4.21 4.20
N ILE A 252 5.40 4.68 3.82
CA ILE A 252 6.41 3.86 3.13
C ILE A 252 7.69 3.78 3.95
N LYS A 253 8.58 2.86 3.59
CA LYS A 253 9.91 2.72 4.21
C LYS A 253 11.04 2.98 3.22
N THR A 254 12.17 3.48 3.72
CA THR A 254 13.41 3.55 2.94
C THR A 254 14.00 2.16 2.71
N ALA A 255 14.61 1.96 1.55
CA ALA A 255 15.37 0.76 1.22
C ALA A 255 16.72 0.74 1.97
N SER A 256 17.53 -0.27 1.71
CA SER A 256 18.84 -0.49 2.36
C SER A 256 19.82 0.68 2.15
N GLY A 257 19.72 1.39 1.01
CA GLY A 257 20.50 2.59 0.71
C GLY A 257 19.96 3.88 1.32
N GLY A 258 18.90 3.82 2.15
CA GLY A 258 18.25 4.99 2.73
C GLY A 258 17.41 5.79 1.73
N ASP A 259 17.34 5.35 0.49
CA ASP A 259 16.50 5.88 -0.57
C ASP A 259 15.05 5.45 -0.44
N TYR A 260 14.14 6.31 -0.90
CA TYR A 260 12.71 6.04 -0.93
C TYR A 260 12.06 6.67 -2.16
N TRP A 261 10.90 6.12 -2.53
CA TRP A 261 10.06 6.61 -3.62
C TRP A 261 8.60 6.58 -3.18
N ARG A 262 7.89 7.67 -3.39
CA ARG A 262 6.49 7.82 -3.05
C ARG A 262 5.75 8.44 -4.22
N ILE A 263 5.04 7.59 -4.97
CA ILE A 263 4.19 8.05 -6.08
C ILE A 263 3.02 8.83 -5.48
N LEU A 264 2.82 10.05 -5.98
CA LEU A 264 1.78 10.99 -5.54
C LEU A 264 1.27 11.76 -6.75
N ASN A 265 0.04 12.26 -6.65
CA ASN A 265 -0.49 13.22 -7.61
C ASN A 265 0.12 14.61 -7.39
N PRO A 266 0.01 15.53 -8.37
CA PRO A 266 0.53 16.89 -8.24
C PRO A 266 -0.11 17.60 -7.05
N GLY A 267 0.71 18.30 -6.28
CA GLY A 267 0.27 18.95 -5.04
C GLY A 267 1.41 19.22 -4.07
N GLU A 268 1.11 19.94 -2.99
CA GLU A 268 2.05 20.19 -1.91
C GLU A 268 1.73 19.31 -0.71
N TYR A 269 2.73 18.58 -0.25
CA TYR A 269 2.58 17.60 0.82
C TYR A 269 3.50 17.93 1.99
N ARG A 270 2.95 17.89 3.20
CA ARG A 270 3.75 17.91 4.43
C ARG A 270 4.22 16.49 4.73
N VAL A 271 5.52 16.26 4.54
CA VAL A 271 6.15 14.94 4.64
C VAL A 271 7.03 14.87 5.88
N LEU A 272 6.87 13.79 6.65
CA LEU A 272 7.61 13.49 7.86
C LEU A 272 8.47 12.26 7.64
N ALA A 273 9.79 12.36 7.85
CA ALA A 273 10.68 11.21 7.95
C ALA A 273 10.98 10.91 9.43
N ARG A 274 10.87 9.63 9.81
CA ARG A 274 11.22 9.16 11.16
C ARG A 274 11.92 7.81 11.10
N ALA A 275 12.87 7.60 12.00
CA ALA A 275 13.55 6.31 12.16
C ALA A 275 13.77 6.03 13.64
N GLU A 276 13.85 4.76 14.03
CA GLU A 276 14.13 4.38 15.41
C GLU A 276 15.51 4.91 15.84
N GLY A 277 15.57 5.55 17.02
CA GLY A 277 16.81 6.12 17.52
C GLY A 277 17.14 7.50 16.96
N TYR A 278 16.32 8.07 16.08
CA TYR A 278 16.49 9.42 15.52
C TYR A 278 15.34 10.36 15.89
N ASN A 279 15.61 11.67 15.89
CA ASN A 279 14.56 12.68 15.97
C ASN A 279 13.90 12.84 14.59
N PRO A 280 12.56 12.90 14.53
CA PRO A 280 11.83 13.08 13.28
C PRO A 280 12.16 14.42 12.60
N SER A 281 12.09 14.45 11.28
CA SER A 281 12.26 15.66 10.45
C SER A 281 11.06 15.84 9.54
N VAL A 282 10.54 17.07 9.46
CA VAL A 282 9.35 17.41 8.67
C VAL A 282 9.72 18.44 7.62
N LYS A 283 9.27 18.23 6.39
CA LYS A 283 9.44 19.15 5.27
C LYS A 283 8.16 19.25 4.46
N THR A 284 8.03 20.33 3.70
CA THR A 284 7.04 20.41 2.63
C THR A 284 7.73 19.98 1.34
N CYS A 285 7.18 18.96 0.67
CA CYS A 285 7.64 18.50 -0.63
C CYS A 285 6.53 18.79 -1.65
N SER A 286 6.89 19.37 -2.79
CA SER A 286 5.94 19.66 -3.87
C SER A 286 6.09 18.64 -4.98
N VAL A 287 4.97 18.25 -5.59
CA VAL A 287 4.90 17.35 -6.75
C VAL A 287 4.35 18.16 -7.91
N PHE A 288 5.10 18.23 -9.00
CA PHE A 288 4.73 18.97 -10.21
C PHE A 288 3.93 18.09 -11.18
N TYR A 289 3.37 18.73 -12.22
CA TYR A 289 2.61 18.03 -13.27
C TYR A 289 3.50 17.24 -14.23
N ASP A 290 4.73 17.71 -14.45
CA ASP A 290 5.68 17.08 -15.35
C ASP A 290 6.11 15.70 -14.83
N ILE A 291 6.42 14.79 -15.77
CA ILE A 291 6.99 13.49 -15.44
C ILE A 291 8.38 13.72 -14.83
N GLY A 292 8.56 13.27 -13.59
CA GLY A 292 9.82 13.46 -12.86
C GLY A 292 9.60 13.58 -11.36
N ALA A 293 10.04 12.57 -10.61
CA ALA A 293 9.85 12.54 -9.17
C ALA A 293 10.72 13.62 -8.53
N THR A 294 10.08 14.50 -7.76
CA THR A 294 10.75 15.63 -7.13
C THR A 294 11.63 15.15 -5.98
N GLN A 295 12.87 15.63 -5.91
CA GLN A 295 13.79 15.22 -4.87
C GLN A 295 13.46 15.88 -3.52
N CYS A 296 13.21 15.09 -2.49
CA CYS A 296 12.93 15.57 -1.13
C CYS A 296 13.76 14.80 -0.08
N ASN A 297 15.02 15.20 0.11
CA ASN A 297 15.91 14.49 1.04
C ASN A 297 15.65 14.89 2.51
N PHE A 298 15.90 13.97 3.44
CA PHE A 298 15.79 14.19 4.88
C PHE A 298 17.12 13.91 5.59
N VAL A 299 17.45 14.76 6.56
CA VAL A 299 18.58 14.54 7.47
C VAL A 299 18.00 14.40 8.87
N LEU A 300 18.28 13.28 9.54
CA LEU A 300 17.80 12.98 10.87
C LEU A 300 18.93 13.11 11.91
N SER A 301 18.64 13.74 13.04
CA SER A 301 19.59 13.82 14.16
C SER A 301 19.40 12.64 15.10
N ARG A 302 20.48 12.09 15.65
CA ARG A 302 20.38 11.00 16.63
C ARG A 302 19.62 11.47 17.87
N SER A 303 18.66 10.67 18.32
CA SER A 303 17.92 10.91 19.55
C SER A 303 18.72 10.36 20.74
N ASN A 304 18.71 11.10 21.85
CA ASN A 304 19.22 10.57 23.12
C ASN A 304 18.24 9.58 23.77
N TRP A 305 17.12 9.23 23.12
CA TRP A 305 16.06 8.43 23.71
C TRP A 305 16.49 7.02 24.07
N LYS A 306 17.37 6.39 23.29
CA LYS A 306 17.90 5.05 23.60
C LYS A 306 18.72 5.09 24.90
N ARG A 307 19.61 6.08 25.04
CA ARG A 307 20.35 6.35 26.28
C ARG A 307 19.43 6.68 27.45
N ILE A 308 18.37 7.46 27.23
CA ILE A 308 17.40 7.78 28.28
C ILE A 308 16.59 6.53 28.69
N ARG A 309 16.18 5.67 27.75
CA ARG A 309 15.51 4.39 28.06
C ARG A 309 16.41 3.44 28.83
N GLU A 310 17.69 3.33 28.47
CA GLU A 310 18.67 2.54 29.23
C GLU A 310 18.83 3.07 30.66
N ILE A 311 18.95 4.39 30.83
CA ILE A 311 19.00 5.03 32.16
C ILE A 311 17.67 4.80 32.92
N MET A 312 16.52 4.86 32.26
CA MET A 312 15.22 4.59 32.88
C MET A 312 15.08 3.14 33.31
N ALA A 313 15.51 2.18 32.48
CA ALA A 313 15.52 0.75 32.80
C ALA A 313 16.45 0.45 33.98
N MET A 314 17.64 1.06 34.03
CA MET A 314 18.56 0.96 35.18
C MET A 314 17.99 1.60 36.45
N ASN A 315 17.14 2.62 36.33
CA ASN A 315 16.51 3.33 37.46
C ASN A 315 15.07 2.88 37.77
N GLY A 316 14.68 1.68 37.36
CA GLY A 316 13.38 1.08 37.70
C GLY A 316 12.16 1.79 37.07
N ASN A 317 12.30 2.30 35.85
CA ASN A 317 11.26 2.97 35.05
C ASN A 317 10.58 4.17 35.74
N ARG A 318 11.26 4.86 36.66
CA ARG A 318 10.75 6.09 37.25
C ARG A 318 11.16 7.31 36.40
N PRO A 319 10.25 8.28 36.16
CA PRO A 319 10.60 9.50 35.45
C PRO A 319 11.69 10.25 36.22
N ILE A 320 12.82 10.52 35.55
CA ILE A 320 13.96 11.22 36.13
C ILE A 320 13.51 12.67 36.40
N ARG A 321 13.32 13.01 37.68
CA ARG A 321 13.00 14.38 38.10
C ARG A 321 14.17 15.28 37.71
N ARG A 322 14.00 16.09 36.66
CA ARG A 322 14.93 17.18 36.34
C ARG A 322 14.93 18.15 37.51
N VAL A 323 15.99 18.12 38.33
CA VAL A 323 16.25 19.20 39.29
C VAL A 323 16.70 20.38 38.45
N VAL A 324 15.83 21.37 38.26
CA VAL A 324 16.18 22.64 37.63
C VAL A 324 17.22 23.32 38.55
N PRO A 325 18.45 23.58 38.09
CA PRO A 325 19.43 24.29 38.90
C PRO A 325 18.88 25.68 39.24
N GLY A 326 18.77 26.00 40.54
CA GLY A 326 18.37 27.33 41.02
C GLY A 326 16.95 27.45 41.58
N ARG A 327 16.13 26.39 41.63
CA ARG A 327 14.83 26.47 42.34
C ARG A 327 15.03 26.25 43.84
N PRO A 328 14.60 27.17 44.73
CA PRO A 328 14.64 26.94 46.17
C PRO A 328 13.79 25.72 46.52
N MET A 329 14.36 24.75 47.25
CA MET A 329 13.60 23.59 47.72
C MET A 329 12.43 24.04 48.59
N THR A 330 11.26 23.46 48.33
CA THR A 330 10.08 23.71 49.16
C THR A 330 10.29 23.15 50.57
N PRO A 331 9.61 23.67 51.61
CA PRO A 331 9.73 23.15 52.98
C PRO A 331 9.47 21.64 53.09
N ARG A 332 8.54 21.11 52.27
CA ARG A 332 8.25 19.67 52.18
C ARG A 332 9.41 18.85 51.59
N GLU A 333 10.16 19.41 50.64
CA GLU A 333 11.31 18.74 50.02
C GLU A 333 12.52 18.73 50.96
N ARG A 334 12.75 19.81 51.71
CA ARG A 334 13.77 19.84 52.78
C ARG A 334 13.50 18.82 53.88
N MET A 335 12.24 18.65 54.27
CA MET A 335 11.84 17.68 55.29
C MET A 335 12.08 16.23 54.84
N ARG A 336 11.79 15.91 53.57
CA ARG A 336 12.07 14.58 52.99
C ARG A 336 13.57 14.28 52.86
N LEU A 337 14.40 15.29 52.62
CA LEU A 337 15.85 15.12 52.56
C LEU A 337 16.44 14.84 53.96
N ARG A 338 15.93 15.52 54.99
CA ARG A 338 16.33 15.32 56.39
C ARG A 338 15.97 13.96 56.99
N MET A 339 14.97 13.27 56.42
CA MET A 339 14.61 11.91 56.84
C MET A 339 15.38 10.81 56.08
N ARG A 340 16.24 11.16 55.14
CA ARG A 340 17.06 10.22 54.35
C ARG A 340 18.54 10.23 54.74
N LEU A 341 18.96 11.17 55.60
CA LEU A 341 20.20 11.14 56.37
C LEU A 341 19.86 10.60 57.76
#